data_AF-A0A1S4D0W8-F1
#
_entry.id   AF-A0A1S4D0W8-F1
#
_cell.length_a   1.000
_cell.length_b   1.000
_cell.length_c   1.000
_cell.angle_alpha   90.00
_cell.angle_beta   90.00
_cell.angle_gamma   90.00
#
_symmetry.space_group_name_H-M   'P 1'
#
loop_
_entity.id
_entity.type
_entity.pdbx_description
1 polymer ?
#
loop_
_entity_poly.entity_id
_entity_poly.type
_entity_poly.pdbx_seq_one_letter_code
_entity_poly.pdbx_strand_id
1 'polypeptide(L)'
;MLTASAQDAAGKIFPLAYAVVDFENDASREWFFEMFRQDFGERERMCIVSDRHAIILRGASIVYPEVSHCICIFHLWNNIKKQFKKNHDRLREVFFAMARAYKIEDFNRLMEDIDNIDKRVRGYLFQVGYEKWSIVHSTVNRSMVMTSNIAESLNARKREARELPIMSLLDYMMNLVMEWNNTNRMTAMSTFIGIGQKYHEVLKENSYLSQKMTVKPSTDYVYVVMDAEQRRNIVCMQKRECSCKRFQVDEIPCPHAMAVLDYTHMEAPKYCSAYYTKEYFKKTYEVPVNPLPNETTWDLPT
;
A
#
# COMPACT_ATOMS: atom_id res chain seq x y z
N MET A 1 -0.22 22.46 5.50
CA MET A 1 0.76 21.45 5.98
C MET A 1 0.67 20.16 5.17
N LEU A 2 1.77 19.84 4.49
CA LEU A 2 1.98 18.67 3.65
C LEU A 2 2.56 17.51 4.48
N THR A 3 2.25 16.28 4.10
CA THR A 3 2.77 15.06 4.76
C THR A 3 2.96 13.94 3.76
N ALA A 4 4.03 13.17 3.93
CA ALA A 4 4.27 11.88 3.30
C ALA A 4 4.31 10.79 4.36
N SER A 5 3.79 9.60 4.04
CA SER A 5 3.76 8.47 4.98
C SER A 5 3.84 7.15 4.23
N ALA A 6 4.47 6.16 4.86
CA ALA A 6 4.53 4.78 4.41
C ALA A 6 3.83 3.84 5.41
N GLN A 7 3.84 2.55 5.12
CA GLN A 7 3.50 1.50 6.07
C GLN A 7 4.76 0.82 6.57
N ASP A 8 4.84 0.56 7.87
CA ASP A 8 5.88 -0.29 8.42
C ASP A 8 5.58 -1.79 8.21
N ALA A 9 6.51 -2.64 8.64
CA ALA A 9 6.38 -4.08 8.56
C ALA A 9 5.20 -4.68 9.33
N ALA A 10 4.59 -3.94 10.27
CA ALA A 10 3.39 -4.35 10.99
C ALA A 10 2.10 -3.78 10.37
N GLY A 11 2.21 -3.00 9.29
CA GLY A 11 1.08 -2.34 8.63
C GLY A 11 0.60 -1.08 9.33
N LYS A 12 1.39 -0.49 10.24
CA LYS A 12 1.10 0.78 10.90
C LYS A 12 1.55 1.95 10.04
N ILE A 13 0.98 3.12 10.30
CA ILE A 13 1.35 4.36 9.63
C ILE A 13 2.74 4.76 10.10
N PHE A 14 3.65 4.99 9.16
CA PHE A 14 4.98 5.50 9.41
C PHE A 14 5.14 6.86 8.71
N PRO A 15 5.03 7.97 9.44
CA PRO A 15 5.28 9.30 8.89
C PRO A 15 6.73 9.40 8.37
N LEU A 16 6.90 9.83 7.12
CA LEU A 16 8.23 9.99 6.51
C LEU A 16 8.70 11.44 6.51
N ALA A 17 7.79 12.36 6.16
CA ALA A 17 8.09 13.79 6.09
C ALA A 17 6.83 14.61 6.34
N TYR A 18 7.01 15.82 6.88
CA TYR A 18 5.96 16.82 7.02
C TYR A 18 6.55 18.22 6.81
N ALA A 19 5.75 19.13 6.26
CA ALA A 19 6.17 20.51 6.03
C ALA A 19 5.00 21.49 6.18
N VAL A 20 5.26 22.61 6.86
CA VAL A 20 4.36 23.76 6.88
C VAL A 20 4.67 24.61 5.65
N VAL A 21 3.63 24.96 4.89
CA VAL A 21 3.72 25.74 3.65
C VAL A 21 2.60 26.77 3.70
N ASP A 22 2.82 27.92 3.06
CA ASP A 22 1.86 29.03 3.04
C ASP A 22 0.52 28.61 2.42
N PHE A 23 0.58 27.89 1.29
CA PHE A 23 -0.59 27.41 0.56
C PHE A 23 -0.31 26.04 -0.06
N GLU A 24 -1.34 25.21 -0.23
CA GLU A 24 -1.24 23.99 -1.03
C GLU A 24 -1.43 24.30 -2.52
N ASN A 25 -0.38 24.83 -3.16
CA ASN A 25 -0.33 25.17 -4.58
C ASN A 25 0.74 24.33 -5.33
N ASP A 26 0.84 24.51 -6.65
CA ASP A 26 1.80 23.77 -7.49
C ASP A 26 3.24 23.91 -6.99
N ALA A 27 3.69 25.14 -6.72
CA ALA A 27 5.05 25.43 -6.25
C ALA A 27 5.37 24.76 -4.91
N SER A 28 4.46 24.84 -3.93
CA SER A 28 4.65 24.22 -2.61
C SER A 28 4.74 22.69 -2.67
N ARG A 29 4.01 22.06 -3.61
CA ARG A 29 3.99 20.62 -3.79
C ARG A 29 5.24 20.14 -4.52
N GLU A 30 5.66 20.87 -5.55
CA GLU A 30 6.92 20.64 -6.24
C GLU A 30 8.09 20.71 -5.26
N TRP A 31 8.22 21.82 -4.53
CA TRP A 31 9.25 21.99 -3.49
C TRP A 31 9.24 20.85 -2.46
N PHE A 32 8.06 20.45 -1.97
CA PHE A 32 7.95 19.33 -1.02
C PHE A 32 8.47 18.02 -1.61
N PHE A 33 8.16 17.73 -2.89
CA PHE A 33 8.71 16.55 -3.56
C PHE A 33 10.21 16.67 -3.82
N GLU A 34 10.74 17.86 -4.12
CA GLU A 34 12.18 18.08 -4.30
C GLU A 34 12.95 17.79 -3.01
N MET A 35 12.49 18.33 -1.88
CA MET A 35 13.08 18.03 -0.57
C MET A 35 12.99 16.55 -0.24
N PHE A 36 11.83 15.92 -0.50
CA PHE A 36 11.66 14.50 -0.32
C PHE A 36 12.62 13.68 -1.20
N ARG A 37 12.87 14.10 -2.44
CA ARG A 37 13.83 13.45 -3.35
C ARG A 37 15.26 13.62 -2.91
N GLN A 38 15.62 14.79 -2.39
CA GLN A 38 16.95 15.05 -1.85
C GLN A 38 17.27 14.11 -0.68
N ASP A 39 16.32 13.89 0.23
CA ASP A 39 16.55 13.08 1.43
C ASP A 39 16.43 11.57 1.16
N PHE A 40 15.45 11.15 0.37
CA PHE A 40 15.13 9.72 0.19
C PHE A 40 15.59 9.12 -1.14
N GLY A 41 15.96 9.98 -2.11
CA GLY A 41 16.30 9.58 -3.47
C GLY A 41 15.13 8.99 -4.24
N GLU A 42 15.47 8.34 -5.34
CA GLU A 42 14.61 7.40 -6.03
C GLU A 42 14.99 5.98 -5.63
N ARG A 43 14.01 5.10 -5.40
CA ARG A 43 14.25 3.71 -4.97
C ARG A 43 13.59 2.74 -5.93
N GLU A 44 14.20 1.58 -6.08
CA GLU A 44 13.64 0.49 -6.89
C GLU A 44 12.23 0.14 -6.39
N ARG A 45 11.28 0.04 -7.33
CA ARG A 45 9.86 -0.27 -7.06
C ARG A 45 9.14 0.78 -6.18
N MET A 46 9.69 1.99 -6.05
CA MET A 46 8.98 3.10 -5.40
C MET A 46 7.71 3.44 -6.18
N CYS A 47 6.65 3.78 -5.45
CA CYS A 47 5.43 4.31 -6.04
C CYS A 47 4.79 5.35 -5.10
N ILE A 48 4.06 6.29 -5.69
CA ILE A 48 3.35 7.33 -4.95
C ILE A 48 1.87 7.03 -5.04
N VAL A 49 1.20 6.80 -3.90
CA VAL A 49 -0.25 6.60 -3.85
C VAL A 49 -0.90 7.84 -3.25
N SER A 50 -1.73 8.54 -4.02
CA SER A 50 -2.45 9.73 -3.53
C SER A 50 -3.91 9.77 -3.98
N ASP A 51 -4.62 10.79 -3.50
CA ASP A 51 -5.86 11.22 -4.16
C ASP A 51 -5.53 11.76 -5.58
N ARG A 52 -6.56 11.89 -6.42
CA ARG A 52 -6.43 12.35 -7.82
C ARG A 52 -6.35 13.89 -7.90
N HIS A 53 -5.84 14.59 -6.88
CA HIS A 53 -5.74 16.05 -6.94
C HIS A 53 -4.67 16.47 -7.96
N ALA A 54 -5.04 17.35 -8.90
CA ALA A 54 -4.20 17.70 -10.05
C ALA A 54 -2.83 18.27 -9.66
N ILE A 55 -2.79 19.04 -8.58
CA ILE A 55 -1.58 19.65 -8.03
C ILE A 55 -0.57 18.57 -7.57
N ILE A 56 -1.05 17.50 -6.93
CA ILE A 56 -0.18 16.40 -6.47
C ILE A 56 0.38 15.63 -7.67
N LEU A 57 -0.47 15.35 -8.66
CA LEU A 57 -0.09 14.67 -9.89
C LEU A 57 1.00 15.45 -10.63
N ARG A 58 0.83 16.77 -10.75
CA ARG A 58 1.79 17.65 -11.44
C ARG A 58 3.14 17.66 -10.74
N GLY A 59 3.18 17.98 -9.44
CA GLY A 59 4.43 18.01 -8.68
C GLY A 59 5.17 16.67 -8.71
N ALA A 60 4.44 15.55 -8.55
CA ALA A 60 5.04 14.22 -8.66
C ALA A 60 5.60 13.94 -10.06
N SER A 61 4.88 14.30 -11.13
CA SER A 61 5.35 14.05 -12.50
C SER A 61 6.59 14.86 -12.90
N ILE A 62 6.77 16.05 -12.30
CA ILE A 62 7.94 16.91 -12.54
C ILE A 62 9.15 16.35 -11.79
N VAL A 63 8.99 16.09 -10.49
CA VAL A 63 10.11 15.71 -9.62
C VAL A 63 10.44 14.21 -9.72
N TYR A 64 9.48 13.36 -10.06
CA TYR A 64 9.63 11.91 -10.14
C TYR A 64 9.02 11.33 -11.43
N PRO A 65 9.55 11.67 -12.62
CA PRO A 65 9.00 11.22 -13.90
C PRO A 65 9.00 9.69 -14.07
N GLU A 66 9.98 9.02 -13.47
CA GLU A 66 10.15 7.55 -13.56
C GLU A 66 9.38 6.78 -12.47
N VAL A 67 8.89 7.47 -11.42
CA VAL A 67 8.16 6.82 -10.33
C VAL A 67 6.69 6.70 -10.69
N SER A 68 6.18 5.48 -10.60
CA SER A 68 4.77 5.20 -10.87
C SER A 68 3.85 5.93 -9.89
N HIS A 69 2.93 6.73 -10.43
CA HIS A 69 1.86 7.37 -9.66
C HIS A 69 0.59 6.52 -9.68
N CYS A 70 0.14 6.17 -8.49
CA CYS A 70 -1.00 5.33 -8.22
C CYS A 70 -2.15 6.14 -7.61
N ILE A 71 -3.37 5.84 -8.04
CA ILE A 71 -4.58 6.52 -7.58
C ILE A 71 -5.28 5.65 -6.53
N CYS A 72 -5.64 6.28 -5.41
CA CYS A 72 -6.49 5.65 -4.41
C CYS A 72 -7.83 5.20 -5.03
N ILE A 73 -8.13 3.91 -4.94
CA ILE A 73 -9.34 3.32 -5.55
C ILE A 73 -10.64 3.84 -4.91
N PHE A 74 -10.64 4.24 -3.63
CA PHE A 74 -11.81 4.88 -3.00
C PHE A 74 -12.08 6.27 -3.55
N HIS A 75 -11.03 7.06 -3.79
CA HIS A 75 -11.17 8.37 -4.42
C HIS A 75 -11.63 8.24 -5.87
N LEU A 76 -11.07 7.27 -6.60
CA LEU A 76 -11.53 6.97 -7.97
C LEU A 76 -13.01 6.56 -7.98
N TRP A 77 -13.43 5.69 -7.04
CA TRP A 77 -14.83 5.33 -6.87
C TRP A 77 -15.73 6.55 -6.59
N ASN A 78 -15.32 7.44 -5.70
CA ASN A 78 -16.07 8.66 -5.41
C ASN A 78 -16.22 9.56 -6.65
N ASN A 79 -15.21 9.61 -7.52
CA ASN A 79 -15.31 10.33 -8.80
C ASN A 79 -16.29 9.66 -9.76
N ILE A 80 -16.26 8.32 -9.86
CA ILE A 80 -17.24 7.54 -10.64
C ILE A 80 -18.66 7.83 -10.11
N LYS A 81 -18.86 7.78 -8.79
CA LYS A 81 -20.16 8.04 -8.15
C LYS A 81 -20.70 9.44 -8.47
N LYS A 82 -19.83 10.46 -8.48
CA LYS A 82 -20.18 11.85 -8.82
C LYS A 82 -20.56 12.00 -10.30
N GLN A 83 -19.83 11.35 -11.19
CA GLN A 83 -20.00 11.48 -12.64
C GLN A 83 -21.15 10.62 -13.20
N PHE A 84 -21.29 9.39 -12.71
CA PHE A 84 -22.26 8.40 -13.17
C PHE A 84 -23.31 8.19 -12.08
N LYS A 85 -24.46 8.85 -12.19
CA LYS A 85 -25.45 8.99 -11.11
C LYS A 85 -26.39 7.78 -10.90
N LYS A 86 -26.18 6.65 -11.57
CA LYS A 86 -27.08 5.48 -11.55
C LYS A 86 -26.31 4.20 -11.17
N ASN A 87 -27.03 3.19 -10.68
CA ASN A 87 -26.51 1.84 -10.42
C ASN A 87 -25.28 1.77 -9.48
N HIS A 88 -25.18 2.69 -8.51
CA HIS A 88 -23.98 2.83 -7.67
C HIS A 88 -23.61 1.55 -6.92
N ASP A 89 -24.56 0.84 -6.32
CA ASP A 89 -24.23 -0.33 -5.52
C ASP A 89 -23.66 -1.47 -6.37
N ARG A 90 -24.31 -1.77 -7.51
CA ARG A 90 -23.82 -2.76 -8.48
C ARG A 90 -22.46 -2.38 -9.07
N LEU A 91 -22.29 -1.11 -9.44
CA LEU A 91 -21.01 -0.61 -9.96
C LEU A 91 -19.90 -0.69 -8.91
N ARG A 92 -20.21 -0.44 -7.63
CA ARG A 92 -19.25 -0.44 -6.52
C ARG A 92 -18.61 -1.80 -6.38
N GLU A 93 -19.42 -2.84 -6.25
CA GLU A 93 -18.94 -4.21 -6.03
C GLU A 93 -18.03 -4.66 -7.17
N VAL A 94 -18.49 -4.49 -8.42
CA VAL A 94 -17.72 -4.88 -9.62
C VAL A 94 -16.44 -4.04 -9.74
N PHE A 95 -16.50 -2.73 -9.50
CA PHE A 95 -15.32 -1.85 -9.59
C PHE A 95 -14.23 -2.25 -8.57
N PHE A 96 -14.58 -2.47 -7.31
CA PHE A 96 -13.59 -2.84 -6.29
C PHE A 96 -13.02 -4.24 -6.51
N ALA A 97 -13.83 -5.19 -7.01
CA ALA A 97 -13.35 -6.50 -7.42
C ALA A 97 -12.38 -6.38 -8.61
N MET A 98 -12.74 -5.59 -9.62
CA MET A 98 -11.94 -5.37 -10.83
C MET A 98 -10.60 -4.69 -10.51
N ALA A 99 -10.61 -3.66 -9.67
CA ALA A 99 -9.40 -2.97 -9.26
C ALA A 99 -8.42 -3.89 -8.51
N ARG A 100 -8.93 -4.91 -7.80
CA ARG A 100 -8.15 -5.89 -7.03
C ARG A 100 -7.91 -7.20 -7.78
N ALA A 101 -8.30 -7.30 -9.05
CA ALA A 101 -8.07 -8.49 -9.84
C ALA A 101 -6.57 -8.70 -10.06
N TYR A 102 -6.09 -9.93 -9.82
CA TYR A 102 -4.69 -10.32 -10.03
C TYR A 102 -4.43 -10.90 -11.42
N LYS A 103 -5.49 -11.23 -12.17
CA LYS A 103 -5.44 -11.85 -13.49
C LYS A 103 -6.14 -10.98 -14.53
N ILE A 104 -5.62 -11.01 -15.74
CA ILE A 104 -6.14 -10.17 -16.83
C ILE A 104 -7.50 -10.68 -17.29
N GLU A 105 -7.71 -12.00 -17.23
CA GLU A 105 -8.97 -12.65 -17.58
C GLU A 105 -10.08 -12.23 -16.60
N ASP A 106 -9.78 -12.21 -15.30
CA ASP A 106 -10.72 -11.76 -14.26
C ASP A 106 -11.05 -10.27 -14.43
N PHE A 107 -10.04 -9.44 -14.70
CA PHE A 107 -10.22 -8.02 -14.97
C PHE A 107 -11.13 -7.77 -16.19
N ASN A 108 -10.85 -8.45 -17.31
CA ASN A 108 -11.62 -8.29 -18.55
C ASN A 108 -13.08 -8.72 -18.36
N ARG A 109 -13.32 -9.86 -17.68
CA ARG A 109 -14.68 -10.31 -17.35
C ARG A 109 -15.41 -9.28 -16.49
N LEU A 110 -14.77 -8.73 -15.47
CA LEU A 110 -15.37 -7.70 -14.62
C LEU A 110 -15.58 -6.37 -15.38
N MET A 111 -14.75 -6.06 -16.37
CA MET A 111 -14.94 -4.91 -17.25
C MET A 111 -16.14 -5.09 -18.20
N GLU A 112 -16.47 -6.32 -18.59
CA GLU A 112 -17.73 -6.62 -19.30
C GLU A 112 -18.95 -6.44 -18.37
N ASP A 113 -18.84 -6.86 -17.10
CA ASP A 113 -19.88 -6.62 -16.10
C ASP A 113 -20.12 -5.10 -15.89
N ILE A 114 -19.07 -4.29 -15.86
CA ILE A 114 -19.18 -2.81 -15.83
C ILE A 114 -19.93 -2.30 -17.06
N ASP A 115 -19.62 -2.78 -18.26
CA ASP A 115 -20.28 -2.36 -19.50
C ASP A 115 -21.78 -2.66 -19.51
N ASN A 116 -22.15 -3.84 -19.00
CA ASN A 116 -23.53 -4.27 -18.85
C ASN A 116 -24.31 -3.40 -17.86
N ILE A 117 -23.64 -2.79 -16.87
CA ILE A 117 -24.27 -1.90 -15.90
C ILE A 117 -24.33 -0.45 -16.41
N ASP A 118 -23.21 0.08 -16.92
CA ASP A 118 -23.09 1.40 -17.55
C ASP A 118 -21.82 1.49 -18.41
N LYS A 119 -21.95 1.20 -19.72
CA LYS A 119 -20.88 1.28 -20.74
C LYS A 119 -20.08 2.58 -20.77
N ARG A 120 -20.60 3.70 -20.24
CA ARG A 120 -19.87 4.98 -20.22
C ARG A 120 -18.71 4.96 -19.23
N VAL A 121 -18.76 4.07 -18.23
CA VAL A 121 -17.75 3.96 -17.17
C VAL A 121 -16.42 3.44 -17.74
N ARG A 122 -16.43 2.48 -18.67
CA ARG A 122 -15.21 1.94 -19.29
C ARG A 122 -14.36 3.02 -19.93
N GLY A 123 -14.96 3.88 -20.74
CA GLY A 123 -14.26 4.97 -21.42
C GLY A 123 -13.59 5.93 -20.42
N TYR A 124 -14.28 6.24 -19.32
CA TYR A 124 -13.71 7.05 -18.24
C TYR A 124 -12.55 6.34 -17.53
N LEU A 125 -12.70 5.06 -17.19
CA LEU A 125 -11.64 4.29 -16.54
C LEU A 125 -10.40 4.13 -17.42
N PHE A 126 -10.60 3.98 -18.74
CA PHE A 126 -9.51 3.93 -19.72
C PHE A 126 -8.75 5.27 -19.75
N GLN A 127 -9.47 6.39 -19.80
CA GLN A 127 -8.86 7.73 -19.76
C GLN A 127 -8.09 8.01 -18.47
N VAL A 128 -8.45 7.38 -17.35
CA VAL A 128 -7.70 7.49 -16.10
C VAL A 128 -6.34 6.78 -16.20
N GLY A 129 -6.25 5.69 -16.97
CA GLY A 129 -5.08 4.81 -17.07
C GLY A 129 -5.19 3.62 -16.10
N TYR A 130 -5.34 2.41 -16.63
CA TYR A 130 -5.56 1.19 -15.83
C TYR A 130 -4.37 0.86 -14.91
N GLU A 131 -3.17 1.20 -15.34
CA GLU A 131 -1.91 1.04 -14.62
C GLU A 131 -1.88 1.80 -13.30
N LYS A 132 -2.66 2.89 -13.18
CA LYS A 132 -2.66 3.74 -11.98
C LYS A 132 -3.54 3.18 -10.86
N TRP A 133 -4.55 2.37 -11.18
CA TRP A 133 -5.58 2.00 -10.20
C TRP A 133 -5.89 0.51 -10.11
N SER A 134 -5.57 -0.30 -11.11
CA SER A 134 -5.76 -1.76 -11.04
C SER A 134 -4.48 -2.49 -10.65
N ILE A 135 -4.60 -3.64 -9.96
CA ILE A 135 -3.43 -4.47 -9.61
C ILE A 135 -2.81 -5.08 -10.87
N VAL A 136 -3.62 -5.74 -11.71
CA VAL A 136 -3.12 -6.50 -12.86
C VAL A 136 -2.42 -5.65 -13.93
N HIS A 137 -2.81 -4.38 -14.11
CA HIS A 137 -2.15 -3.49 -15.08
C HIS A 137 -1.03 -2.64 -14.46
N SER A 138 -0.81 -2.72 -13.15
CA SER A 138 0.20 -1.90 -12.48
C SER A 138 1.60 -2.23 -13.01
N THR A 139 2.37 -1.19 -13.37
CA THR A 139 3.77 -1.30 -13.78
C THR A 139 4.72 -1.47 -12.60
N VAL A 140 4.23 -1.23 -11.39
CA VAL A 140 4.98 -1.31 -10.13
C VAL A 140 4.28 -2.26 -9.16
N ASN A 141 5.05 -3.03 -8.39
CA ASN A 141 4.48 -3.79 -7.29
C ASN A 141 4.26 -2.88 -6.08
N ARG A 142 3.02 -2.38 -5.93
CA ARG A 142 2.57 -1.61 -4.75
C ARG A 142 2.07 -2.49 -3.60
N SER A 143 2.35 -3.79 -3.65
CA SER A 143 1.87 -4.81 -2.72
C SER A 143 0.36 -4.68 -2.50
N MET A 144 -0.09 -4.62 -1.25
CA MET A 144 -1.51 -4.49 -0.90
C MET A 144 -2.01 -3.03 -0.79
N VAL A 145 -1.19 -2.04 -1.13
CA VAL A 145 -1.51 -0.61 -0.93
C VAL A 145 -2.29 -0.08 -2.13
N MET A 146 -3.61 -0.06 -1.99
CA MET A 146 -4.54 0.42 -3.04
C MET A 146 -5.21 1.75 -2.67
N THR A 147 -4.99 2.25 -1.45
CA THR A 147 -5.74 3.37 -0.89
C THR A 147 -4.83 4.34 -0.15
N SER A 148 -5.27 5.59 -0.07
CA SER A 148 -4.63 6.67 0.69
C SER A 148 -5.02 6.68 2.17
N ASN A 149 -5.58 5.58 2.71
CA ASN A 149 -6.13 5.53 4.08
C ASN A 149 -5.11 5.95 5.15
N ILE A 150 -3.81 5.64 4.96
CA ILE A 150 -2.76 6.04 5.91
C ILE A 150 -2.57 7.56 5.94
N ALA A 151 -2.59 8.20 4.76
CA ALA A 151 -2.48 9.65 4.64
C ALA A 151 -3.75 10.34 5.18
N GLU A 152 -4.93 9.78 4.87
CA GLU A 152 -6.21 10.26 5.39
C GLU A 152 -6.30 10.14 6.92
N SER A 153 -5.80 9.04 7.49
CA SER A 153 -5.78 8.83 8.95
C SER A 153 -4.85 9.82 9.64
N LEU A 154 -3.66 10.07 9.08
CA LEU A 154 -2.76 11.10 9.60
C LEU A 154 -3.38 12.50 9.46
N ASN A 155 -4.01 12.80 8.32
CA ASN A 155 -4.73 14.06 8.08
C ASN A 155 -5.89 14.26 9.06
N ALA A 156 -6.61 13.20 9.42
CA ALA A 156 -7.67 13.27 10.42
C ALA A 156 -7.12 13.55 11.82
N ARG A 157 -6.01 12.90 12.20
CA ARG A 157 -5.37 13.11 13.51
C ARG A 157 -4.91 14.56 13.72
N LYS A 158 -4.32 15.18 12.71
CA LYS A 158 -3.81 16.57 12.79
C LYS A 158 -4.85 17.65 12.50
N ARG A 159 -6.13 17.29 12.34
CA ARG A 159 -7.16 18.24 11.85
C ARG A 159 -7.25 19.49 12.73
N GLU A 160 -7.37 19.30 14.03
CA GLU A 160 -7.45 20.39 15.02
C GLU A 160 -6.09 21.08 15.20
N ALA A 161 -5.00 20.31 15.17
CA ALA A 161 -3.66 20.86 15.31
C ALA A 161 -3.30 21.88 14.22
N ARG A 162 -3.91 21.78 13.02
CA ARG A 162 -3.71 22.73 11.92
C ARG A 162 -4.19 24.16 12.23
N GLU A 163 -5.04 24.33 13.23
CA GLU A 163 -5.53 25.65 13.67
C GLU A 163 -4.58 26.31 14.69
N LEU A 164 -3.58 25.58 15.16
CA LEU A 164 -2.57 26.10 16.09
C LEU A 164 -1.57 27.03 15.38
N PRO A 165 -0.92 27.94 16.14
CA PRO A 165 0.26 28.66 15.65
C PRO A 165 1.32 27.69 15.09
N ILE A 166 2.12 28.14 14.12
CA ILE A 166 3.11 27.31 13.40
C ILE A 166 4.01 26.54 14.37
N MET A 167 4.51 27.23 15.40
CA MET A 167 5.37 26.65 16.43
C MET A 167 4.69 25.50 17.16
N SER A 168 3.46 25.71 17.64
CA SER A 168 2.66 24.69 18.32
C SER A 168 2.26 23.54 17.40
N LEU A 169 2.04 23.79 16.11
CA LEU A 169 1.78 22.76 15.11
C LEU A 169 3.02 21.88 14.87
N LEU A 170 4.20 22.48 14.77
CA LEU A 170 5.47 21.75 14.62
C LEU A 170 5.76 20.90 15.87
N ASP A 171 5.56 21.48 17.07
CA ASP A 171 5.72 20.76 18.34
C ASP A 171 4.73 19.60 18.45
N TYR A 172 3.46 19.80 18.06
CA TYR A 172 2.47 18.73 17.98
C TYR A 172 2.92 17.59 17.05
N MET A 173 3.41 17.93 15.86
CA MET A 173 3.86 16.92 14.88
C MET A 173 5.08 16.16 15.37
N MET A 174 6.05 16.86 16.00
CA MET A 174 7.21 16.24 16.60
C MET A 174 6.79 15.24 17.69
N ASN A 175 5.96 15.67 18.64
CA ASN A 175 5.46 14.80 19.71
C ASN A 175 4.72 13.58 19.18
N LEU A 176 3.84 13.77 18.18
CA LEU A 176 3.11 12.69 17.53
C LEU A 176 4.05 11.65 16.90
N VAL A 177 5.05 12.11 16.14
CA VAL A 177 6.02 11.23 15.48
C VAL A 177 6.90 10.53 16.51
N MET A 178 7.37 11.23 17.55
CA MET A 178 8.15 10.65 18.64
C MET A 178 7.37 9.56 19.40
N GLU A 179 6.12 9.84 19.78
CA GLU A 179 5.27 8.89 20.48
C GLU A 179 5.06 7.62 19.64
N TRP A 180 4.63 7.78 18.39
CA TRP A 180 4.40 6.64 17.49
C TRP A 180 5.68 5.85 17.23
N ASN A 181 6.80 6.55 17.01
CA ASN A 181 8.09 5.91 16.81
C ASN A 181 8.49 5.07 18.02
N ASN A 182 8.37 5.62 19.23
CA ASN A 182 8.71 4.89 20.46
C ASN A 182 7.77 3.71 20.70
N THR A 183 6.45 3.90 20.59
CA THR A 183 5.47 2.82 20.77
C THR A 183 5.68 1.67 19.78
N ASN A 184 5.88 1.99 18.50
CA ASN A 184 6.09 0.96 17.47
C ASN A 184 7.46 0.31 17.61
N ARG A 185 8.52 1.05 17.99
CA ARG A 185 9.83 0.49 18.33
C ARG A 185 9.74 -0.52 19.46
N MET A 186 9.07 -0.18 20.56
CA MET A 186 8.87 -1.10 21.69
C MET A 186 8.11 -2.35 21.26
N THR A 187 7.10 -2.20 20.40
CA THR A 187 6.36 -3.33 19.80
C THR A 187 7.26 -4.22 18.92
N ALA A 188 8.12 -3.62 18.10
CA ALA A 188 9.07 -4.34 17.25
C ALA A 188 10.13 -5.11 18.06
N MET A 189 10.53 -4.57 19.21
CA MET A 189 11.49 -5.21 20.11
C MET A 189 10.85 -6.38 20.89
N SER A 190 9.60 -6.22 21.34
CA SER A 190 8.91 -7.19 22.19
C SER A 190 8.20 -8.32 21.44
N THR A 191 7.89 -8.15 20.15
CA THR A 191 7.16 -9.18 19.39
C THR A 191 7.97 -10.48 19.27
N PHE A 192 7.36 -11.63 19.53
CA PHE A 192 7.97 -12.95 19.28
C PHE A 192 7.61 -13.51 17.91
N ILE A 193 6.66 -12.90 17.22
CA ILE A 193 6.20 -13.32 15.89
C ILE A 193 7.25 -12.88 14.85
N GLY A 194 7.68 -13.81 13.99
CA GLY A 194 8.69 -13.53 12.96
C GLY A 194 8.25 -12.56 11.86
N ILE A 195 6.93 -12.29 11.78
CA ILE A 195 6.28 -11.43 10.79
C ILE A 195 5.40 -10.41 11.51
N GLY A 196 5.30 -9.21 10.96
CA GLY A 196 4.47 -8.15 11.50
C GLY A 196 2.97 -8.49 11.52
N GLN A 197 2.27 -7.96 12.52
CA GLN A 197 0.91 -8.41 12.89
C GLN A 197 -0.07 -8.47 11.71
N LYS A 198 -0.13 -7.41 10.88
CA LYS A 198 -1.02 -7.37 9.71
C LYS A 198 -0.81 -8.57 8.78
N TYR A 199 0.43 -8.89 8.45
CA TYR A 199 0.77 -9.95 7.51
C TYR A 199 0.66 -11.34 8.15
N HIS A 200 0.86 -11.43 9.47
CA HIS A 200 0.57 -12.66 10.21
C HIS A 200 -0.92 -13.01 10.14
N GLU A 201 -1.83 -12.04 10.25
CA GLU A 201 -3.27 -12.27 10.08
C GLU A 201 -3.61 -12.69 8.64
N VAL A 202 -2.97 -12.11 7.62
CA VAL A 202 -3.13 -12.56 6.23
C VAL A 202 -2.69 -14.02 6.05
N LEU A 203 -1.58 -14.44 6.68
CA LEU A 203 -1.14 -15.84 6.64
C LEU A 203 -2.14 -16.79 7.31
N LYS A 204 -2.73 -16.39 8.45
CA LYS A 204 -3.77 -17.18 9.11
C LYS A 204 -5.00 -17.35 8.22
N GLU A 205 -5.46 -16.26 7.59
CA GLU A 205 -6.58 -16.32 6.65
C GLU A 205 -6.24 -17.23 5.45
N ASN A 206 -5.05 -17.08 4.87
CA ASN A 206 -4.64 -17.91 3.75
C ASN A 206 -4.47 -19.40 4.13
N SER A 207 -4.02 -19.69 5.35
CA SER A 207 -3.96 -21.06 5.92
C SER A 207 -5.37 -21.63 6.12
N TYR A 208 -6.30 -20.84 6.63
CA TYR A 208 -7.70 -21.26 6.76
C TYR A 208 -8.30 -21.62 5.39
N LEU A 209 -8.08 -20.77 4.38
CA LEU A 209 -8.56 -21.01 3.02
C LEU A 209 -7.90 -22.22 2.34
N SER A 210 -6.68 -22.62 2.76
CA SER A 210 -5.96 -23.74 2.17
C SER A 210 -6.41 -25.11 2.65
N GLN A 211 -7.14 -25.21 3.77
CA GLN A 211 -7.47 -26.48 4.44
C GLN A 211 -8.22 -27.49 3.56
N LYS A 212 -9.00 -27.03 2.58
CA LYS A 212 -9.80 -27.88 1.69
C LYS A 212 -9.13 -28.16 0.35
N MET A 213 -7.89 -27.71 0.16
CA MET A 213 -7.16 -27.86 -1.09
C MET A 213 -6.39 -29.18 -1.13
N THR A 214 -6.24 -29.75 -2.32
CA THR A 214 -5.41 -30.96 -2.51
C THR A 214 -4.15 -30.61 -3.28
N VAL A 215 -3.02 -31.14 -2.82
CA VAL A 215 -1.70 -30.87 -3.40
C VAL A 215 -1.19 -32.12 -4.11
N LYS A 216 -0.72 -31.96 -5.34
CA LYS A 216 -0.03 -32.99 -6.12
C LYS A 216 1.34 -32.48 -6.53
N PRO A 217 2.44 -33.06 -6.04
CA PRO A 217 3.78 -32.65 -6.46
C PRO A 217 4.02 -33.06 -7.93
N SER A 218 4.65 -32.16 -8.69
CA SER A 218 5.19 -32.46 -10.02
C SER A 218 6.72 -32.59 -9.98
N THR A 219 7.37 -31.81 -9.12
CA THR A 219 8.80 -31.85 -8.77
C THR A 219 8.94 -31.44 -7.30
N ASP A 220 10.17 -31.36 -6.78
CA ASP A 220 10.43 -30.92 -5.40
C ASP A 220 10.03 -29.46 -5.13
N TYR A 221 9.82 -28.65 -6.19
CA TYR A 221 9.50 -27.23 -6.06
C TYR A 221 8.27 -26.78 -6.87
N VAL A 222 7.70 -27.64 -7.74
CA VAL A 222 6.49 -27.36 -8.52
C VAL A 222 5.35 -28.28 -8.10
N TYR A 223 4.22 -27.67 -7.79
CA TYR A 223 3.04 -28.35 -7.25
C TYR A 223 1.79 -27.92 -8.01
N VAL A 224 0.90 -28.88 -8.21
CA VAL A 224 -0.47 -28.63 -8.66
C VAL A 224 -1.37 -28.64 -7.44
N VAL A 225 -2.10 -27.55 -7.23
CA VAL A 225 -3.05 -27.39 -6.14
C VAL A 225 -4.45 -27.28 -6.72
N MET A 226 -5.35 -28.17 -6.30
CA MET A 226 -6.77 -28.07 -6.64
C MET A 226 -7.47 -27.32 -5.51
N ASP A 227 -8.12 -26.20 -5.85
CA ASP A 227 -8.89 -25.42 -4.87
C ASP A 227 -10.27 -26.04 -4.58
N ALA A 228 -11.03 -25.41 -3.67
CA ALA A 228 -12.37 -25.88 -3.29
C ALA A 228 -13.36 -25.92 -4.46
N GLU A 229 -13.13 -25.14 -5.52
CA GLU A 229 -13.94 -25.07 -6.74
C GLU A 229 -13.40 -26.01 -7.84
N GLN A 230 -12.48 -26.92 -7.50
CA GLN A 230 -11.80 -27.82 -8.44
C GLN A 230 -11.02 -27.09 -9.55
N ARG A 231 -10.61 -25.84 -9.32
CA ARG A 231 -9.73 -25.13 -10.24
C ARG A 231 -8.29 -25.50 -9.96
N ARG A 232 -7.57 -25.76 -11.05
CA ARG A 232 -6.15 -26.10 -11.01
C ARG A 232 -5.29 -24.84 -10.87
N ASN A 233 -4.45 -24.82 -9.85
CA ASN A 233 -3.43 -23.79 -9.66
C ASN A 233 -2.03 -24.42 -9.66
N ILE A 234 -1.07 -23.76 -10.28
CA ILE A 234 0.33 -24.19 -10.32
C ILE A 234 1.10 -23.29 -9.34
N VAL A 235 1.81 -23.91 -8.41
CA VAL A 235 2.64 -23.22 -7.41
C VAL A 235 4.09 -23.63 -7.61
N CYS A 236 4.97 -22.65 -7.74
CA CYS A 236 6.41 -22.83 -7.77
C CYS A 236 7.01 -22.21 -6.50
N MET A 237 7.40 -23.04 -5.54
CA MET A 237 7.92 -22.57 -4.25
C MET A 237 9.30 -21.92 -4.39
N GLN A 238 10.15 -22.42 -5.30
CA GLN A 238 11.48 -21.85 -5.55
C GLN A 238 11.40 -20.42 -6.09
N LYS A 239 10.48 -20.15 -7.02
CA LYS A 239 10.27 -18.82 -7.60
C LYS A 239 9.31 -17.94 -6.80
N ARG A 240 8.65 -18.51 -5.79
CA ARG A 240 7.56 -17.86 -5.03
C ARG A 240 6.42 -17.37 -5.93
N GLU A 241 6.07 -18.20 -6.91
CA GLU A 241 5.05 -17.88 -7.91
C GLU A 241 3.85 -18.81 -7.79
N CYS A 242 2.67 -18.25 -8.03
CA CYS A 242 1.46 -19.05 -8.24
C CYS A 242 0.75 -18.58 -9.52
N SER A 243 0.07 -19.50 -10.20
CA SER A 243 -0.83 -19.17 -11.31
C SER A 243 -1.98 -18.26 -10.88
N CYS A 244 -2.33 -18.20 -9.59
CA CYS A 244 -3.29 -17.23 -9.06
C CYS A 244 -2.75 -15.78 -9.01
N LYS A 245 -1.46 -15.59 -9.30
CA LYS A 245 -0.72 -14.31 -9.30
C LYS A 245 -0.55 -13.61 -7.94
N ARG A 246 -1.37 -13.95 -6.94
CA ARG A 246 -1.32 -13.34 -5.62
C ARG A 246 0.01 -13.56 -4.88
N PHE A 247 0.66 -14.73 -5.02
CA PHE A 247 1.91 -15.03 -4.28
C PHE A 247 3.03 -14.04 -4.62
N GLN A 248 3.26 -13.81 -5.92
CA GLN A 248 4.29 -12.92 -6.41
C GLN A 248 3.93 -11.43 -6.30
N VAL A 249 2.63 -11.08 -6.35
CA VAL A 249 2.18 -9.68 -6.22
C VAL A 249 2.18 -9.24 -4.76
N ASP A 250 1.50 -9.98 -3.88
CA ASP A 250 1.44 -9.65 -2.47
C ASP A 250 2.78 -9.91 -1.75
N GLU A 251 3.71 -10.64 -2.40
CA GLU A 251 4.96 -11.14 -1.84
C GLU A 251 4.75 -11.90 -0.52
N ILE A 252 3.64 -12.64 -0.45
CA ILE A 252 3.24 -13.45 0.70
C ILE A 252 2.56 -14.73 0.18
N PRO A 253 2.77 -15.90 0.82
CA PRO A 253 2.09 -17.12 0.43
C PRO A 253 0.57 -16.94 0.30
N CYS A 254 0.06 -17.10 -0.93
CA CYS A 254 -1.38 -17.18 -1.20
C CYS A 254 -1.96 -18.49 -0.64
N PRO A 255 -3.30 -18.68 -0.59
CA PRO A 255 -3.89 -19.93 -0.10
C PRO A 255 -3.35 -21.20 -0.76
N HIS A 256 -3.10 -21.17 -2.07
CA HIS A 256 -2.51 -22.32 -2.77
C HIS A 256 -1.08 -22.61 -2.32
N ALA A 257 -0.27 -21.57 -2.10
CA ALA A 257 1.08 -21.73 -1.59
C ALA A 257 1.06 -22.20 -0.12
N MET A 258 0.10 -21.75 0.69
CA MET A 258 -0.12 -22.26 2.04
C MET A 258 -0.44 -23.75 2.05
N ALA A 259 -1.26 -24.24 1.11
CA ALA A 259 -1.53 -25.68 0.98
C ALA A 259 -0.23 -26.48 0.74
N VAL A 260 0.66 -25.97 -0.13
CA VAL A 260 1.96 -26.60 -0.40
C VAL A 260 2.88 -26.56 0.81
N LEU A 261 2.91 -25.43 1.54
CA LEU A 261 3.70 -25.29 2.75
C LEU A 261 3.29 -26.29 3.83
N ASP A 262 1.98 -26.48 4.05
CA ASP A 262 1.45 -27.49 4.96
C ASP A 262 1.82 -28.91 4.49
N TYR A 263 1.64 -29.20 3.20
CA TYR A 263 1.97 -30.51 2.59
C TYR A 263 3.45 -30.88 2.73
N THR A 264 4.35 -29.89 2.66
CA THR A 264 5.81 -30.07 2.71
C THR A 264 6.42 -29.80 4.08
N HIS A 265 5.60 -29.43 5.07
CA HIS A 265 6.02 -29.02 6.41
C HIS A 265 7.06 -27.89 6.43
N MET A 266 6.92 -26.94 5.50
CA MET A 266 7.80 -25.78 5.40
C MET A 266 7.22 -24.56 6.12
N GLU A 267 8.09 -23.75 6.71
CA GLU A 267 7.68 -22.57 7.47
C GLU A 267 7.27 -21.40 6.55
N ALA A 268 5.99 -21.05 6.57
CA ALA A 268 5.43 -19.94 5.77
C ALA A 268 6.21 -18.61 5.88
N PRO A 269 6.72 -18.20 7.06
CA PRO A 269 7.44 -16.93 7.16
C PRO A 269 8.66 -16.78 6.25
N LYS A 270 9.33 -17.89 5.91
CA LYS A 270 10.51 -17.88 5.01
C LYS A 270 10.16 -17.49 3.56
N TYR A 271 8.89 -17.58 3.21
CA TYR A 271 8.38 -17.31 1.86
C TYR A 271 7.70 -15.94 1.73
N CYS A 272 7.73 -15.13 2.79
CA CYS A 272 7.22 -13.76 2.79
C CYS A 272 8.29 -12.76 2.35
N SER A 273 7.85 -11.57 1.94
CA SER A 273 8.72 -10.42 1.69
C SER A 273 9.52 -10.06 2.94
N ALA A 274 10.78 -9.68 2.75
CA ALA A 274 11.63 -9.21 3.84
C ALA A 274 11.01 -8.01 4.57
N TYR A 275 10.28 -7.15 3.84
CA TYR A 275 9.59 -5.98 4.38
C TYR A 275 8.46 -6.30 5.37
N TYR A 276 8.01 -7.55 5.45
CA TYR A 276 6.99 -7.98 6.41
C TYR A 276 7.58 -8.60 7.68
N THR A 277 8.90 -8.77 7.71
CA THR A 277 9.58 -9.49 8.79
C THR A 277 9.78 -8.60 10.02
N LYS A 278 9.91 -9.25 11.18
CA LYS A 278 10.32 -8.60 12.42
C LYS A 278 11.68 -7.89 12.29
N GLU A 279 12.60 -8.43 11.51
CA GLU A 279 13.91 -7.82 11.31
C GLU A 279 13.79 -6.45 10.64
N TYR A 280 13.04 -6.36 9.55
CA TYR A 280 12.79 -5.08 8.88
C TYR A 280 11.93 -4.16 9.73
N PHE A 281 11.01 -4.70 10.55
CA PHE A 281 10.29 -3.89 11.52
C PHE A 281 11.24 -3.18 12.49
N LYS A 282 12.24 -3.89 13.03
CA LYS A 282 13.26 -3.28 13.89
C LYS A 282 14.09 -2.24 13.15
N LYS A 283 14.52 -2.54 11.92
CA LYS A 283 15.29 -1.60 11.08
C LYS A 283 14.53 -0.30 10.80
N THR A 284 13.21 -0.35 10.62
CA THR A 284 12.38 0.86 10.44
C THR A 284 12.51 1.84 11.61
N TYR A 285 12.71 1.36 12.83
CA TYR A 285 12.75 2.16 14.06
C TYR A 285 14.16 2.18 14.71
N GLU A 286 15.19 1.85 13.94
CA GLU A 286 16.58 1.82 14.41
C GLU A 286 17.11 3.24 14.66
N VAL A 287 16.75 4.18 13.78
CA VAL A 287 17.11 5.59 13.90
C VAL A 287 16.10 6.28 14.84
N PRO A 288 16.56 6.93 15.92
CA PRO A 288 15.68 7.67 16.81
C PRO A 288 15.16 8.95 16.14
N VAL A 289 13.94 9.35 16.51
CA VAL A 289 13.43 10.69 16.23
C VAL A 289 14.05 11.63 17.26
N ASN A 290 14.87 12.56 16.81
CA ASN A 290 15.54 13.50 17.70
C ASN A 290 14.56 14.60 18.14
N PRO A 291 14.43 14.86 19.45
CA PRO A 291 13.64 15.97 19.95
C PRO A 291 14.30 17.31 19.59
N LEU A 292 13.49 18.35 19.43
CA LEU A 292 13.99 19.71 19.32
C LEU A 292 14.43 20.23 20.69
N PRO A 293 15.55 20.97 20.78
CA PRO A 293 15.96 21.62 22.01
C PRO A 293 14.98 22.76 22.36
N ASN A 294 15.13 23.35 23.53
CA ASN A 294 14.26 24.47 23.96
C ASN A 294 14.37 25.65 22.99
N GLU A 295 13.26 26.35 22.73
CA GLU A 295 13.18 27.53 21.84
C GLU A 295 14.23 28.60 22.17
N THR A 296 14.58 28.77 23.44
CA THR A 296 15.63 29.70 23.91
C THR A 296 17.03 29.40 23.36
N THR A 297 17.24 28.22 22.79
CA THR A 297 18.53 27.78 22.23
C THR A 297 18.56 27.79 20.70
N TRP A 298 17.47 28.21 20.06
CA TRP A 298 17.36 28.17 18.60
C TRP A 298 18.11 29.35 17.97
N ASP A 299 18.89 29.06 16.93
CA ASP A 299 19.51 30.08 16.09
C ASP A 299 18.49 30.52 15.03
N LEU A 300 17.82 31.64 15.28
CA LEU A 300 16.80 32.16 14.37
C LEU A 300 17.48 32.94 13.24
N PRO A 301 17.16 32.67 11.96
CA PRO A 301 17.66 33.47 10.85
C PRO A 301 17.31 34.95 11.07
N THR A 302 18.33 35.80 10.96
CA THR A 302 18.19 37.26 11.03
C THR A 302 17.73 37.85 9.70
#